data_AF-A0A7C5MV99-F1
#
_entry.id   AF-A0A7C5MV99-F1
#
_cell.length_a   1.000
_cell.length_b   1.000
_cell.length_c   1.000
_cell.angle_alpha   90.00
_cell.angle_beta   90.00
_cell.angle_gamma   90.00
#
_symmetry.space_group_name_H-M   'P 1'
#
loop_
_entity.id
_entity.type
_entity.pdbx_description
1 polymer ?
#
loop_
_entity_poly.entity_id
_entity_poly.type
_entity_poly.pdbx_seq_one_letter_code
_entity_poly.pdbx_strand_id
1 'polypeptide(L)'
;MAIMITDVRALYNQELCDLWENNRSKDLGFPLEKGPKTLIDRNFCGPASVTKGGLLFLGLNPSYSKKRKKAGLTRWEISENSPLPYFKAFYEVWKESTYEKENIPVSALDMFFVRETISKKVLEMIRKLDGRAFLTAQLEIFQKILEECQPSVIVAANTTVRELLSDQIVLSKENGSILPGCGYDVSFDENIGTHKIQIKNRTVPIFLTSMLSGQRALDIGSRRRLIWHLNLLLKKAR
;
A
#
# COMPACT_ATOMS: atom_id res chain seq x y z
N MET A 1 -13.99 20.36 11.59
CA MET A 1 -12.97 20.67 10.55
C MET A 1 -13.37 19.93 9.28
N ALA A 2 -13.34 20.56 8.11
CA ALA A 2 -13.74 19.89 6.87
C ALA A 2 -12.70 18.83 6.47
N ILE A 3 -13.16 17.62 6.14
CA ILE A 3 -12.29 16.56 5.63
C ILE A 3 -11.86 16.94 4.21
N MET A 4 -10.56 17.17 4.02
CA MET A 4 -10.01 17.43 2.68
C MET A 4 -9.75 16.10 1.96
N ILE A 5 -10.23 16.00 0.74
CA ILE A 5 -10.13 14.80 -0.10
C ILE A 5 -9.32 15.14 -1.36
N THR A 6 -8.34 14.32 -1.68
CA THR A 6 -7.61 14.34 -2.95
C THR A 6 -8.22 13.33 -3.90
N ASP A 7 -8.58 13.76 -5.11
CA ASP A 7 -9.02 12.88 -6.19
C ASP A 7 -7.81 12.24 -6.90
N VAL A 8 -7.41 11.06 -6.41
CA VAL A 8 -6.28 10.28 -6.95
C VAL A 8 -6.54 9.86 -8.38
N ARG A 9 -7.79 9.52 -8.72
CA ARG A 9 -8.16 9.12 -10.06
C ARG A 9 -7.94 10.28 -11.04
N ALA A 10 -8.41 11.48 -10.71
CA ALA A 10 -8.22 12.64 -11.57
C ALA A 10 -6.73 12.95 -11.80
N LEU A 11 -5.90 12.80 -10.77
CA LEU A 11 -4.47 13.14 -10.83
C LEU A 11 -3.62 12.09 -11.55
N TYR A 12 -3.86 10.79 -11.29
CA TYR A 12 -2.91 9.73 -11.66
C TYR A 12 -3.48 8.65 -12.59
N ASN A 13 -4.75 8.76 -13.02
CA ASN A 13 -5.32 7.74 -13.90
C ASN A 13 -4.59 7.63 -15.23
N GLN A 14 -4.24 8.76 -15.86
CA GLN A 14 -3.52 8.74 -17.13
C GLN A 14 -2.14 8.10 -16.97
N GLU A 15 -1.38 8.53 -15.97
CA GLU A 15 -0.04 8.00 -15.67
C GLU A 15 -0.07 6.48 -15.41
N LEU A 16 -1.03 5.99 -14.62
CA LEU A 16 -1.20 4.55 -14.37
C LEU A 16 -1.66 3.77 -15.61
N CYS A 17 -2.53 4.36 -16.45
CA CYS A 17 -2.93 3.73 -17.70
C CYS A 17 -1.74 3.62 -18.67
N ASP A 18 -0.99 4.69 -18.84
CA ASP A 18 0.21 4.72 -19.70
C ASP A 18 1.27 3.75 -19.19
N LEU A 19 1.48 3.68 -17.87
CA LEU A 19 2.38 2.71 -17.26
C LEU A 19 1.96 1.27 -17.59
N TRP A 20 0.66 0.96 -17.59
CA TRP A 20 0.18 -0.38 -17.98
C TRP A 20 0.35 -0.64 -19.49
N GLU A 21 -0.04 0.30 -20.34
CA GLU A 21 0.02 0.12 -21.80
C GLU A 21 1.46 0.03 -22.32
N ASN A 22 2.36 0.88 -21.83
CA ASN A 22 3.77 0.89 -22.23
C ASN A 22 4.54 -0.39 -21.84
N ASN A 23 4.00 -1.17 -20.91
CA ASN A 23 4.60 -2.42 -20.45
C ASN A 23 3.86 -3.66 -20.96
N ARG A 24 2.77 -3.51 -21.74
CA ARG A 24 1.91 -4.61 -22.22
C ARG A 24 2.66 -5.67 -23.03
N SER A 25 3.65 -5.27 -23.82
CA SER A 25 4.45 -6.16 -24.68
C SER A 25 5.75 -6.64 -24.06
N LYS A 26 6.08 -6.20 -22.84
CA LYS A 26 7.39 -6.46 -22.21
C LYS A 26 7.39 -7.75 -21.38
N ASP A 27 8.58 -8.33 -21.20
CA ASP A 27 8.79 -9.46 -20.30
C ASP A 27 8.91 -8.97 -18.85
N LEU A 28 7.76 -8.83 -18.19
CA LEU A 28 7.71 -8.49 -16.77
C LEU A 28 8.06 -9.66 -15.84
N GLY A 29 8.49 -10.83 -16.35
CA GLY A 29 8.82 -11.99 -15.52
C GLY A 29 7.68 -12.94 -15.25
N PHE A 30 6.64 -12.90 -16.09
CA PHE A 30 5.57 -13.91 -16.09
C PHE A 30 5.73 -14.82 -17.31
N PRO A 31 5.41 -16.12 -17.20
CA PRO A 31 5.26 -16.93 -18.41
C PRO A 31 4.19 -16.28 -19.30
N LEU A 32 4.58 -15.94 -20.53
CA LEU A 32 3.66 -15.58 -21.61
C LEU A 32 2.80 -16.83 -21.89
N GLU A 33 1.70 -17.01 -21.15
CA GLU A 33 0.69 -17.98 -21.56
C GLU A 33 0.19 -17.57 -22.96
N LYS A 34 0.04 -18.55 -23.86
CA LYS A 34 -0.49 -18.31 -25.22
C LYS A 34 -1.84 -17.55 -25.15
N GLY A 35 -1.85 -16.28 -25.58
CA GLY A 35 -3.04 -15.39 -25.62
C GLY A 35 -3.08 -14.34 -24.50
N PRO A 36 -4.05 -13.40 -24.48
CA PRO A 36 -4.11 -12.33 -23.48
C PRO A 36 -4.44 -12.90 -22.09
N LYS A 37 -3.39 -13.30 -21.37
CA LYS A 37 -3.39 -13.81 -19.99
C LYS A 37 -2.14 -13.36 -19.23
N THR A 38 -1.65 -12.15 -19.51
CA THR A 38 -0.54 -11.55 -18.77
C THR A 38 -1.06 -10.89 -17.48
N LEU A 39 -0.18 -10.62 -16.52
CA LEU A 39 -0.53 -9.87 -15.30
C LEU A 39 -1.17 -8.50 -15.63
N ILE A 40 -0.77 -7.88 -16.74
CA ILE A 40 -1.34 -6.62 -17.22
C ILE A 40 -2.84 -6.71 -17.51
N ASP A 41 -3.36 -7.87 -17.92
CA ASP A 41 -4.78 -8.09 -18.21
C ASP A 41 -5.67 -8.17 -16.95
N ARG A 42 -5.04 -8.17 -15.77
CA ARG A 42 -5.73 -8.06 -14.47
C ARG A 42 -6.07 -6.62 -14.11
N ASN A 43 -5.50 -5.66 -14.86
CA ASN A 43 -5.61 -4.24 -14.62
C ASN A 43 -5.02 -3.82 -13.25
N PHE A 44 -4.87 -2.51 -13.05
CA PHE A 44 -4.40 -1.97 -11.78
C PHE A 44 -5.56 -1.80 -10.77
N CYS A 45 -5.24 -1.73 -9.49
CA CYS A 45 -6.18 -1.39 -8.42
C CYS A 45 -5.52 -0.42 -7.44
N GLY A 46 -6.22 0.68 -7.13
CA GLY A 46 -5.77 1.74 -6.23
C GLY A 46 -6.98 2.41 -5.56
N PRO A 47 -6.78 3.44 -4.73
CA PRO A 47 -7.89 4.24 -4.20
C PRO A 47 -8.34 5.29 -5.22
N ALA A 48 -9.65 5.49 -5.38
CA ALA A 48 -10.17 6.58 -6.23
C ALA A 48 -9.86 7.96 -5.64
N SER A 49 -9.82 8.03 -4.31
CA SER A 49 -9.53 9.22 -3.55
C SER A 49 -8.85 8.86 -2.23
N VAL A 50 -8.12 9.82 -1.67
CA VAL A 50 -7.47 9.72 -0.36
C VAL A 50 -7.77 10.96 0.46
N THR A 51 -7.75 10.84 1.77
CA THR A 51 -8.00 11.95 2.70
C THR A 51 -6.70 12.57 3.17
N LYS A 52 -6.69 13.91 3.35
CA LYS A 52 -5.52 14.62 3.89
C LYS A 52 -5.51 14.60 5.42
N GLY A 53 -4.33 14.39 6.03
CA GLY A 53 -4.12 14.59 7.47
C GLY A 53 -4.67 13.50 8.40
N GLY A 54 -5.12 12.37 7.85
CA GLY A 54 -5.75 11.27 8.58
C GLY A 54 -4.84 10.09 8.92
N LEU A 55 -5.48 8.99 9.33
CA LEU A 55 -4.88 7.68 9.46
C LEU A 55 -4.72 7.03 8.08
N LEU A 56 -3.51 6.65 7.71
CA LEU A 56 -3.24 5.97 6.45
C LEU A 56 -2.81 4.52 6.70
N PHE A 57 -3.54 3.57 6.15
CA PHE A 57 -3.10 2.18 6.08
C PHE A 57 -2.32 1.93 4.80
N LEU A 58 -1.12 1.38 4.95
CA LEU A 58 -0.30 0.92 3.84
C LEU A 58 -0.39 -0.60 3.73
N GLY A 59 -0.82 -1.07 2.58
CA GLY A 59 -0.85 -2.48 2.23
C GLY A 59 0.12 -2.81 1.09
N LEU A 60 0.01 -4.05 0.63
CA LEU A 60 0.76 -4.53 -0.52
C LEU A 60 -0.21 -5.25 -1.45
N ASN A 61 -0.09 -4.92 -2.75
CA ASN A 61 -0.64 -5.64 -3.89
C ASN A 61 -2.01 -6.32 -3.68
N PRO A 62 -3.12 -5.71 -4.11
CA PRO A 62 -4.43 -6.24 -3.81
C PRO A 62 -4.68 -7.54 -4.59
N SER A 63 -5.41 -8.48 -3.98
CA SER A 63 -5.64 -9.78 -4.63
C SER A 63 -6.44 -9.69 -5.94
N TYR A 64 -6.18 -10.64 -6.85
CA TYR A 64 -6.96 -10.84 -8.07
C TYR A 64 -7.84 -12.09 -7.96
N SER A 65 -9.11 -11.98 -8.36
CA SER A 65 -10.04 -13.11 -8.43
C SER A 65 -10.79 -13.13 -9.75
N LYS A 66 -10.65 -14.23 -10.52
CA LYS A 66 -11.38 -14.44 -11.79
C LYS A 66 -12.90 -14.40 -11.61
N LYS A 67 -13.42 -14.88 -10.47
CA LYS A 67 -14.85 -14.85 -10.14
C LYS A 67 -15.35 -13.41 -10.01
N ARG A 68 -14.51 -12.53 -9.47
CA ARG A 68 -14.86 -11.13 -9.27
C ARG A 68 -14.63 -10.27 -10.53
N LYS A 69 -13.73 -10.65 -11.45
CA LYS A 69 -13.65 -10.03 -12.80
C LYS A 69 -14.99 -10.12 -13.54
N LYS A 70 -15.72 -11.23 -13.43
CA LYS A 70 -17.09 -11.37 -13.99
C LYS A 70 -18.13 -10.48 -13.31
N ALA A 71 -17.86 -10.01 -12.09
CA ALA A 71 -18.72 -9.13 -11.32
C ALA A 71 -18.41 -7.64 -11.53
N GLY A 72 -17.55 -7.29 -12.50
CA GLY A 72 -17.32 -5.89 -12.90
C GLY A 72 -16.30 -5.12 -12.05
N LEU A 73 -15.36 -5.79 -11.37
CA LEU A 73 -14.30 -5.11 -10.62
C LEU A 73 -13.56 -4.07 -11.49
N THR A 74 -13.39 -2.85 -10.99
CA THR A 74 -12.83 -1.71 -11.73
C THR A 74 -11.38 -1.41 -11.34
N ARG A 75 -10.72 -0.55 -12.13
CA ARG A 75 -9.64 0.30 -11.60
C ARG A 75 -10.26 1.08 -10.43
N TRP A 76 -9.59 1.30 -9.31
CA TRP A 76 -10.08 2.15 -8.19
C TRP A 76 -11.00 1.54 -7.11
N GLU A 77 -10.69 0.35 -6.59
CA GLU A 77 -11.56 -0.37 -5.64
C GLU A 77 -11.15 -0.23 -4.17
N ILE A 78 -10.07 0.50 -3.86
CA ILE A 78 -9.62 0.68 -2.49
C ILE A 78 -10.46 1.81 -1.86
N SER A 79 -11.37 1.43 -0.97
CA SER A 79 -12.25 2.33 -0.22
C SER A 79 -12.80 1.63 1.02
N GLU A 80 -13.49 2.35 1.91
CA GLU A 80 -14.16 1.75 3.07
C GLU A 80 -15.15 0.66 2.66
N ASN A 81 -15.88 0.91 1.58
CA ASN A 81 -16.85 -0.03 1.00
C ASN A 81 -16.22 -0.98 -0.01
N SER A 82 -14.89 -1.18 0.04
CA SER A 82 -14.20 -2.04 -0.90
C SER A 82 -14.81 -3.44 -0.86
N PRO A 83 -15.09 -4.05 -2.03
CA PRO A 83 -15.52 -5.44 -2.05
C PRO A 83 -14.41 -6.38 -1.56
N LEU A 84 -13.15 -5.93 -1.52
CA LEU A 84 -11.98 -6.74 -1.19
C LEU A 84 -11.84 -6.89 0.34
N PRO A 85 -11.97 -8.12 0.89
CA PRO A 85 -11.90 -8.35 2.34
C PRO A 85 -10.59 -7.89 2.99
N TYR A 86 -9.51 -7.86 2.20
CA TYR A 86 -8.21 -7.36 2.62
C TYR A 86 -8.29 -5.96 3.23
N PHE A 87 -8.98 -5.03 2.55
CA PHE A 87 -9.11 -3.65 3.00
C PHE A 87 -10.15 -3.48 4.11
N LYS A 88 -11.16 -4.35 4.19
CA LYS A 88 -12.16 -4.32 5.26
C LYS A 88 -11.52 -4.32 6.65
N ALA A 89 -10.48 -5.13 6.84
CA ALA A 89 -9.75 -5.21 8.10
C ALA A 89 -9.07 -3.89 8.51
N PHE A 90 -8.66 -3.06 7.55
CA PHE A 90 -8.05 -1.75 7.82
C PHE A 90 -9.09 -0.81 8.41
N TYR A 91 -10.25 -0.74 7.77
CA TYR A 91 -11.36 0.09 8.24
C TYR A 91 -11.96 -0.44 9.54
N GLU A 92 -11.95 -1.75 9.80
CA GLU A 92 -12.33 -2.30 11.11
C GLU A 92 -11.40 -1.84 12.24
N VAL A 93 -10.08 -1.76 12.00
CA VAL A 93 -9.14 -1.19 12.99
C VAL A 93 -9.45 0.29 13.24
N TRP A 94 -9.76 1.06 12.20
CA TRP A 94 -10.16 2.46 12.34
C TRP A 94 -11.46 2.63 13.13
N LYS A 95 -12.51 1.85 12.82
CA LYS A 95 -13.80 1.85 13.53
C LYS A 95 -13.68 1.49 15.01
N GLU A 96 -12.79 0.56 15.34
CA GLU A 96 -12.56 0.21 16.74
C GLU A 96 -11.67 1.20 17.49
N SER A 97 -10.96 2.08 16.78
CA SER A 97 -10.12 3.12 17.38
C SER A 97 -10.92 4.37 17.74
N THR A 98 -10.32 5.26 18.50
CA THR A 98 -10.92 6.58 18.78
C THR A 98 -10.88 7.50 17.57
N TYR A 99 -10.18 7.15 16.49
CA TYR A 99 -10.11 8.00 15.28
C TYR A 99 -11.48 8.19 14.65
N GLU A 100 -12.30 7.13 14.53
CA GLU A 100 -13.67 7.25 14.01
C GLU A 100 -14.51 8.20 14.88
N LYS A 101 -14.50 7.98 16.21
CA LYS A 101 -15.28 8.78 17.17
C LYS A 101 -14.91 10.26 17.15
N GLU A 102 -13.65 10.54 16.85
CA GLU A 102 -13.08 11.89 16.78
C GLU A 102 -13.15 12.47 15.36
N ASN A 103 -13.83 11.79 14.44
CA ASN A 103 -14.00 12.17 13.04
C ASN A 103 -12.67 12.43 12.32
N ILE A 104 -11.62 11.67 12.68
CA ILE A 104 -10.33 11.68 12.01
C ILE A 104 -10.44 10.78 10.77
N PRO A 105 -10.17 11.32 9.57
CA PRO A 105 -10.38 10.59 8.33
C PRO A 105 -9.38 9.43 8.19
N VAL A 106 -9.75 8.45 7.37
CA VAL A 106 -8.95 7.26 7.10
C VAL A 106 -8.81 7.02 5.60
N SER A 107 -7.66 6.49 5.18
CA SER A 107 -7.44 6.02 3.82
C SER A 107 -6.61 4.75 3.81
N ALA A 108 -6.66 4.03 2.69
CA ALA A 108 -5.85 2.86 2.44
C ALA A 108 -5.15 3.00 1.09
N LEU A 109 -3.88 2.59 1.03
CA LEU A 109 -3.06 2.66 -0.17
C LEU A 109 -2.13 1.45 -0.22
N ASP A 110 -2.09 0.75 -1.34
CA ASP A 110 -1.10 -0.30 -1.58
C ASP A 110 0.13 0.29 -2.30
N MET A 111 1.32 -0.19 -1.96
CA MET A 111 2.56 0.24 -2.62
C MET A 111 2.64 -0.19 -4.09
N PHE A 112 1.97 -1.28 -4.43
CA PHE A 112 1.88 -1.80 -5.78
C PHE A 112 0.43 -1.89 -6.22
N PHE A 113 0.13 -1.32 -7.38
CA PHE A 113 -1.21 -1.36 -7.98
C PHE A 113 -1.45 -2.65 -8.76
N VAL A 114 -0.40 -3.45 -8.99
CA VAL A 114 -0.49 -4.80 -9.56
C VAL A 114 -1.26 -5.74 -8.63
N ARG A 115 -2.18 -6.50 -9.23
CA ARG A 115 -3.00 -7.48 -8.52
C ARG A 115 -2.39 -8.88 -8.54
N GLU A 116 -1.47 -9.17 -7.64
CA GLU A 116 -0.80 -10.48 -7.53
C GLU A 116 -0.49 -10.84 -6.09
N THR A 117 -1.08 -11.90 -5.55
CA THR A 117 -0.85 -12.31 -4.15
C THR A 117 0.31 -13.27 -3.97
N ILE A 118 0.84 -13.83 -5.06
CA ILE A 118 1.91 -14.83 -5.01
C ILE A 118 3.24 -14.09 -4.97
N SER A 119 3.85 -14.00 -3.79
CA SER A 119 5.14 -13.32 -3.59
C SER A 119 6.20 -13.78 -4.59
N LYS A 120 6.30 -15.09 -4.88
CA LYS A 120 7.24 -15.64 -5.87
C LYS A 120 7.18 -14.92 -7.23
N LYS A 121 5.99 -14.54 -7.68
CA LYS A 121 5.80 -13.85 -8.96
C LYS A 121 6.29 -12.40 -8.90
N VAL A 122 6.07 -11.71 -7.79
CA VAL A 122 6.66 -10.37 -7.57
C VAL A 122 8.19 -10.46 -7.53
N LEU A 123 8.76 -11.51 -6.92
CA LEU A 123 10.21 -11.75 -6.96
C LEU A 123 10.71 -12.01 -8.39
N GLU A 124 9.96 -12.74 -9.20
CA GLU A 124 10.27 -12.96 -10.63
C GLU A 124 10.24 -11.63 -11.41
N MET A 125 9.31 -10.73 -11.12
CA MET A 125 9.28 -9.39 -11.72
C MET A 125 10.55 -8.58 -11.41
N ILE A 126 10.99 -8.57 -10.17
CA ILE A 126 12.19 -7.82 -9.74
C ILE A 126 13.47 -8.36 -10.42
N ARG A 127 13.51 -9.66 -10.74
CA ARG A 127 14.64 -10.30 -11.45
C ARG A 127 14.70 -9.90 -12.92
N LYS A 128 13.60 -9.45 -13.52
CA LYS A 128 13.57 -8.95 -14.91
C LYS A 128 13.79 -7.44 -14.93
N LEU A 129 14.52 -6.96 -15.94
CA LEU A 129 14.79 -5.54 -16.10
C LEU A 129 13.49 -4.73 -16.23
N ASP A 130 12.60 -5.17 -17.13
CA ASP A 130 11.30 -4.51 -17.35
C ASP A 130 10.37 -4.64 -16.15
N GLY A 131 10.34 -5.82 -15.50
CA GLY A 131 9.54 -6.02 -14.29
C GLY A 131 9.98 -5.12 -13.13
N ARG A 132 11.28 -4.94 -12.93
CA ARG A 132 11.84 -4.01 -11.95
C ARG A 132 11.52 -2.56 -12.29
N ALA A 133 11.70 -2.14 -13.53
CA ALA A 133 11.35 -0.79 -13.97
C ALA A 133 9.87 -0.50 -13.76
N PHE A 134 9.00 -1.47 -14.06
CA PHE A 134 7.56 -1.36 -13.86
C PHE A 134 7.15 -1.27 -12.39
N LEU A 135 7.80 -2.02 -11.48
CA LEU A 135 7.54 -1.90 -10.05
C LEU A 135 8.10 -0.59 -9.47
N THR A 136 9.26 -0.14 -9.95
CA THR A 136 9.87 1.13 -9.53
C THR A 136 8.97 2.30 -9.88
N ALA A 137 8.44 2.36 -11.11
CA ALA A 137 7.50 3.38 -11.52
C ALA A 137 6.20 3.38 -10.70
N GLN A 138 5.74 2.21 -10.24
CA GLN A 138 4.59 2.15 -9.32
C GLN A 138 4.93 2.73 -7.94
N LEU A 139 6.14 2.52 -7.43
CA LEU A 139 6.60 3.12 -6.17
C LEU A 139 6.69 4.64 -6.27
N GLU A 140 7.10 5.17 -7.41
CA GLU A 140 7.11 6.62 -7.66
C GLU A 140 5.68 7.21 -7.59
N ILE A 141 4.71 6.56 -8.24
CA ILE A 141 3.30 6.98 -8.16
C ILE A 141 2.77 6.86 -6.73
N PHE A 142 3.12 5.77 -6.03
CA PHE A 142 2.79 5.57 -4.62
C PHE A 142 3.31 6.72 -3.75
N GLN A 143 4.57 7.14 -3.92
CA GLN A 143 5.15 8.25 -3.17
C GLN A 143 4.42 9.56 -3.43
N LYS A 144 4.11 9.87 -4.70
CA LYS A 144 3.32 11.07 -5.05
C LYS A 144 1.97 11.07 -4.32
N ILE A 145 1.26 9.94 -4.28
CA ILE A 145 -0.02 9.82 -3.55
C ILE A 145 0.19 9.93 -2.03
N LEU A 146 1.22 9.30 -1.47
CA LEU A 146 1.55 9.37 -0.05
C LEU A 146 1.81 10.82 0.39
N GLU A 147 2.49 11.61 -0.46
CA GLU A 147 2.71 13.03 -0.24
C GLU A 147 1.42 13.86 -0.30
N GLU A 148 0.48 13.49 -1.18
CA GLU A 148 -0.85 14.14 -1.24
C GLU A 148 -1.71 13.81 -0.02
N CYS A 149 -1.60 12.58 0.51
CA CYS A 149 -2.29 12.15 1.74
C CYS A 149 -1.88 12.97 2.96
N GLN A 150 -0.63 13.45 3.01
CA GLN A 150 -0.07 14.14 4.18
C GLN A 150 -0.49 13.52 5.53
N PRO A 151 -0.33 12.19 5.71
CA PRO A 151 -0.94 11.47 6.81
C PRO A 151 -0.46 12.01 8.17
N SER A 152 -1.33 11.98 9.17
CA SER A 152 -0.95 12.26 10.55
C SER A 152 -0.34 11.04 11.23
N VAL A 153 -0.79 9.84 10.85
CA VAL A 153 -0.26 8.55 11.31
C VAL A 153 -0.35 7.52 10.20
N ILE A 154 0.63 6.63 10.11
CA ILE A 154 0.66 5.52 9.15
C ILE A 154 0.62 4.17 9.88
N VAL A 155 -0.07 3.18 9.29
CA VAL A 155 0.00 1.78 9.69
C VAL A 155 0.44 0.94 8.49
N ALA A 156 1.68 0.47 8.49
CA ALA A 156 2.20 -0.47 7.50
C ALA A 156 1.78 -1.90 7.84
N ALA A 157 0.70 -2.36 7.19
CA ALA A 157 0.01 -3.62 7.44
C ALA A 157 0.58 -4.80 6.64
N ASN A 158 1.90 -4.85 6.47
CA ASN A 158 2.63 -5.93 5.81
C ASN A 158 4.14 -5.79 6.09
N THR A 159 4.85 -6.89 6.34
CA THR A 159 6.31 -6.86 6.59
C THR A 159 7.10 -6.40 5.38
N THR A 160 6.68 -6.73 4.16
CA THR A 160 7.36 -6.30 2.93
C THR A 160 7.14 -4.82 2.64
N VAL A 161 6.03 -4.23 3.12
CA VAL A 161 5.83 -2.77 3.04
C VAL A 161 6.92 -2.03 3.81
N ARG A 162 7.30 -2.53 4.99
CA ARG A 162 8.43 -1.96 5.75
C ARG A 162 9.72 -1.97 4.92
N GLU A 163 10.05 -3.11 4.33
CA GLU A 163 11.27 -3.25 3.53
C GLU A 163 11.28 -2.28 2.35
N LEU A 164 10.16 -2.17 1.63
CA LEU A 164 10.00 -1.24 0.50
C LEU A 164 9.96 0.23 0.91
N LEU A 165 9.50 0.57 2.13
CA LEU A 165 9.50 1.95 2.59
C LEU A 165 10.92 2.45 2.84
N SER A 166 11.75 1.62 3.46
CA SER A 166 13.12 1.98 3.83
C SER A 166 14.07 1.88 2.64
N ASP A 167 14.63 0.70 2.45
CA ASP A 167 15.74 0.45 1.57
C ASP A 167 15.29 -0.38 0.37
N GLN A 168 16.25 -0.87 -0.38
CA GLN A 168 16.02 -1.75 -1.50
C GLN A 168 15.78 -3.20 -1.07
N ILE A 169 14.90 -3.90 -1.79
CA ILE A 169 14.75 -5.36 -1.65
C ILE A 169 15.86 -6.04 -2.47
N VAL A 170 16.70 -6.82 -1.78
CA VAL A 170 17.74 -7.66 -2.40
C VAL A 170 17.25 -9.10 -2.45
N LEU A 171 17.09 -9.66 -3.65
CA LEU A 171 16.47 -10.98 -3.83
C LEU A 171 17.41 -12.18 -3.76
N SER A 172 18.71 -11.98 -3.91
CA SER A 172 19.74 -12.97 -3.57
C SER A 172 21.12 -12.35 -3.63
N LYS A 173 22.05 -12.84 -2.81
CA LYS A 173 23.48 -12.47 -2.86
C LYS A 173 24.15 -12.92 -4.18
N GLU A 174 23.56 -13.90 -4.87
CA GLU A 174 24.15 -14.53 -6.06
C GLU A 174 23.82 -13.81 -7.38
N ASN A 175 22.66 -13.12 -7.49
CA ASN A 175 22.20 -12.54 -8.77
C ASN A 175 21.98 -11.01 -8.72
N GLY A 176 22.34 -10.34 -7.63
CA GLY A 176 22.43 -8.87 -7.53
C GLY A 176 21.17 -8.07 -7.88
N SER A 177 20.01 -8.72 -8.00
CA SER A 177 18.77 -8.05 -8.42
C SER A 177 18.17 -7.26 -7.27
N ILE A 178 18.15 -5.94 -7.46
CA ILE A 178 17.77 -4.95 -6.46
C ILE A 178 16.52 -4.22 -6.97
N LEU A 179 15.43 -4.21 -6.20
CA LEU A 179 14.35 -3.27 -6.40
C LEU A 179 14.57 -2.09 -5.45
N PRO A 180 14.79 -0.85 -5.95
CA PRO A 180 14.88 0.31 -5.08
C PRO A 180 13.56 0.46 -4.30
N GLY A 181 13.65 0.64 -2.99
CA GLY A 181 12.50 1.04 -2.18
C GLY A 181 12.27 2.54 -2.27
N CYS A 182 11.53 3.08 -1.31
CA CYS A 182 11.18 4.50 -1.28
C CYS A 182 12.25 5.41 -0.66
N GLY A 183 13.26 4.84 0.02
CA GLY A 183 14.34 5.63 0.60
C GLY A 183 13.96 6.39 1.87
N TYR A 184 12.88 6.01 2.58
CA TYR A 184 12.52 6.65 3.84
C TYR A 184 13.39 6.14 4.99
N ASP A 185 13.97 7.05 5.77
CA ASP A 185 14.57 6.67 7.06
C ASP A 185 13.46 6.28 8.05
N VAL A 186 13.32 4.97 8.30
CA VAL A 186 12.37 4.41 9.26
C VAL A 186 13.10 4.14 10.57
N SER A 187 13.07 5.12 11.47
CA SER A 187 13.75 5.06 12.76
C SER A 187 12.75 4.91 13.92
N PHE A 188 13.11 4.14 14.94
CA PHE A 188 12.31 4.02 16.16
C PHE A 188 12.43 5.29 17.00
N ASP A 189 11.32 5.79 17.52
CA ASP A 189 11.28 6.96 18.40
C ASP A 189 10.71 6.57 19.77
N GLU A 190 11.59 6.52 20.76
CA GLU A 190 11.32 6.12 22.14
C GLU A 190 10.24 6.98 22.82
N ASN A 191 10.06 8.25 22.41
CA ASN A 191 9.11 9.16 23.04
C ASN A 191 7.65 8.86 22.64
N ILE A 192 7.48 8.39 21.41
CA ILE A 192 6.17 7.98 20.87
C ILE A 192 5.94 6.46 20.97
N GLY A 193 7.01 5.68 21.15
CA GLY A 193 6.98 4.22 21.27
C GLY A 193 6.73 3.51 19.94
N THR A 194 6.95 4.19 18.80
CA THR A 194 6.76 3.62 17.47
C THR A 194 7.78 4.22 16.51
N HIS A 195 7.80 3.76 15.26
CA HIS A 195 8.72 4.29 14.26
C HIS A 195 8.21 5.62 13.72
N LYS A 196 9.10 6.38 13.07
CA LYS A 196 8.78 7.59 12.33
C LYS A 196 9.43 7.55 10.96
N ILE A 197 8.82 8.28 10.03
CA ILE A 197 9.42 8.61 8.74
C ILE A 197 9.29 10.10 8.47
N GLN A 198 10.19 10.60 7.64
CA GLN A 198 10.13 11.98 7.16
C GLN A 198 9.44 12.02 5.79
N ILE A 199 8.27 12.65 5.72
CA ILE A 199 7.57 12.92 4.45
C ILE A 199 7.65 14.42 4.21
N LYS A 200 8.44 14.84 3.21
CA LYS A 200 8.79 16.26 2.98
C LYS A 200 9.32 16.88 4.28
N ASN A 201 8.68 17.93 4.77
CA ASN A 201 9.09 18.65 5.98
C ASN A 201 8.33 18.19 7.25
N ARG A 202 7.68 17.03 7.21
CA ARG A 202 6.89 16.50 8.33
C ARG A 202 7.42 15.14 8.80
N THR A 203 7.63 15.03 10.11
CA THR A 203 7.82 13.74 10.78
C THR A 203 6.47 13.09 11.01
N VAL A 204 6.29 11.87 10.51
CA VAL A 204 5.04 11.12 10.59
C VAL A 204 5.28 9.82 11.36
N PRO A 205 4.55 9.55 12.46
CA PRO A 205 4.61 8.27 13.15
C PRO A 205 4.07 7.15 12.26
N ILE A 206 4.75 6.01 12.26
CA ILE A 206 4.40 4.82 11.50
C ILE A 206 4.44 3.57 12.38
N PHE A 207 3.33 2.83 12.37
CA PHE A 207 3.24 1.50 12.98
C PHE A 207 3.65 0.44 11.97
N LEU A 208 4.65 -0.35 12.33
CA LEU A 208 5.05 -1.51 11.56
C LEU A 208 4.37 -2.75 12.13
N THR A 209 3.54 -3.41 11.35
CA THR A 209 2.76 -4.56 11.82
C THR A 209 2.74 -5.69 10.78
N SER A 210 2.39 -6.91 11.22
CA SER A 210 2.02 -7.98 10.30
C SER A 210 0.69 -7.65 9.60
N MET A 211 0.22 -8.56 8.75
CA MET A 211 -1.04 -8.37 8.04
C MET A 211 -2.21 -8.19 9.02
N LEU A 212 -3.19 -7.37 8.67
CA LEU A 212 -4.44 -7.21 9.44
C LEU A 212 -5.49 -8.25 9.06
N SER A 213 -5.29 -8.97 7.96
CA SER A 213 -6.13 -10.07 7.50
C SER A 213 -5.29 -11.13 6.75
N GLY A 214 -5.87 -12.32 6.54
CA GLY A 214 -5.19 -13.42 5.84
C GLY A 214 -4.41 -14.35 6.77
N GLN A 215 -3.57 -15.22 6.19
CA GLN A 215 -2.96 -16.36 6.90
C GLN A 215 -2.01 -15.96 8.04
N ARG A 216 -1.37 -14.79 7.94
CA ARG A 216 -0.47 -14.24 8.98
C ARG A 216 -1.06 -12.97 9.60
N ALA A 217 -2.39 -12.95 9.76
CA ALA A 217 -3.07 -11.88 10.44
C ALA A 217 -2.54 -11.74 11.88
N LEU A 218 -2.50 -10.51 12.40
CA LEU A 218 -2.24 -10.27 13.81
C LEU A 218 -3.15 -11.12 14.70
N ASP A 219 -2.58 -11.62 15.79
CA ASP A 219 -3.40 -12.17 16.88
C ASP A 219 -4.23 -11.05 17.54
N ILE A 220 -5.30 -11.45 18.22
CA ILE A 220 -6.25 -10.53 18.86
C ILE A 220 -5.55 -9.61 19.86
N GLY A 221 -4.55 -10.10 20.60
CA GLY A 221 -3.79 -9.31 21.56
C GLY A 221 -2.95 -8.24 20.89
N SER A 222 -2.22 -8.58 19.84
CA SER A 222 -1.42 -7.60 19.08
C SER A 222 -2.31 -6.58 18.37
N ARG A 223 -3.47 -6.98 17.85
CA ARG A 223 -4.45 -6.04 17.28
C ARG A 223 -4.98 -5.06 18.33
N ARG A 224 -5.32 -5.54 19.53
CA ARG A 224 -5.74 -4.68 20.65
C ARG A 224 -4.64 -3.69 21.05
N ARG A 225 -3.37 -4.12 21.08
CA ARG A 225 -2.22 -3.24 21.34
C ARG A 225 -2.06 -2.16 20.27
N LEU A 226 -2.20 -2.52 18.99
CA LEU A 226 -2.16 -1.54 17.90
C LEU A 226 -3.23 -0.46 18.07
N ILE A 227 -4.48 -0.86 18.30
CA ILE A 227 -5.60 0.08 18.51
C ILE A 227 -5.35 0.96 19.75
N TRP A 228 -4.93 0.35 20.86
CA TRP A 228 -4.59 1.09 22.08
C TRP A 228 -3.50 2.14 21.84
N HIS A 229 -2.45 1.79 21.10
CA HIS A 229 -1.34 2.70 20.82
C HIS A 229 -1.73 3.81 19.86
N LEU A 230 -2.51 3.51 18.82
CA LEU A 230 -3.11 4.52 17.94
C LEU A 230 -3.88 5.56 18.76
N ASN A 231 -4.73 5.11 19.68
CA ASN A 231 -5.52 5.97 20.55
C ASN A 231 -4.62 6.81 21.49
N LEU A 232 -3.53 6.24 22.00
CA LEU A 232 -2.57 6.95 22.85
C LEU A 232 -1.87 8.09 22.08
N LEU A 233 -1.46 7.84 20.84
CA LEU A 233 -0.86 8.86 19.97
C LEU A 233 -1.83 10.00 19.67
N LEU A 234 -3.08 9.67 19.33
CA LEU A 234 -4.10 10.69 19.05
C LEU A 234 -4.33 11.60 20.27
N LYS A 235 -4.28 11.04 21.50
CA LYS A 235 -4.38 11.81 22.74
C LYS A 235 -3.16 12.70 22.98
N LYS A 236 -1.95 12.23 22.66
CA LYS A 236 -0.70 13.02 22.82
C LYS A 236 -0.55 14.14 21.78
N ALA A 237 -1.16 13.99 20.62
CA ALA A 237 -1.14 15.01 19.56
C ALA A 237 -2.11 16.18 19.83
N ARG A 238 -2.84 16.13 20.94
CA ARG A 238 -3.73 17.17 21.45
C ARG A 238 -3.11 17.80 22.70
#